data_AF-A0A9E5CBV1-F1
#
_entry.id   AF-A0A9E5CBV1-F1
#
_cell.length_a   1.000
_cell.length_b   1.000
_cell.length_c   1.000
_cell.angle_alpha   90.00
_cell.angle_beta   90.00
_cell.angle_gamma   90.00
#
_symmetry.space_group_name_H-M   'P 1'
#
loop_
_entity.id
_entity.type
_entity.pdbx_description
1 polymer ?
#
loop_
_entity_poly.entity_id
_entity_poly.type
_entity_poly.pdbx_seq_one_letter_code
_entity_poly.pdbx_strand_id
1 'polypeptide(L)'
;MDSISRHDFLDSINRIAGSVYDFHDRFGIPAISVNGSSDAAFDRLRTRLAYLVEESGEHSRELNQGNLVDASVELADIAFVAMGTLLELDDMGARACRSVAIKNDRKTHETHTFDAGSGKLVKRQSRRA
;
A
#
# COMPACT_ATOMS: atom_id res chain seq x y z
N MET A 1 -15.12 8.92 -20.69
CA MET A 1 -14.04 8.58 -19.74
C MET A 1 -13.56 7.21 -20.14
N ASP A 2 -12.39 7.12 -20.75
CA ASP A 2 -11.83 5.83 -21.11
C ASP A 2 -11.33 5.17 -19.83
N SER A 3 -11.80 3.95 -19.57
CA SER A 3 -11.36 3.16 -18.43
C SER A 3 -9.96 2.63 -18.70
N ILE A 4 -9.05 2.77 -17.74
CA ILE A 4 -7.75 2.11 -17.79
C ILE A 4 -7.94 0.58 -17.97
N SER A 5 -7.16 -0.03 -18.86
CA SER A 5 -7.21 -1.48 -19.02
C SER A 5 -6.54 -2.16 -17.81
N ARG A 6 -6.90 -3.43 -17.55
CA ARG A 6 -6.22 -4.21 -16.50
C ARG A 6 -4.71 -4.30 -16.75
N HIS A 7 -4.30 -4.43 -18.01
CA HIS A 7 -2.89 -4.54 -18.37
C HIS A 7 -2.15 -3.25 -18.06
N ASP A 8 -2.64 -2.11 -18.52
CA ASP A 8 -1.98 -0.81 -18.30
C ASP A 8 -1.86 -0.47 -16.81
N PHE A 9 -2.89 -0.81 -16.02
CA PHE A 9 -2.85 -0.64 -14.58
C PHE A 9 -1.78 -1.50 -13.93
N LEU A 10 -1.72 -2.80 -14.25
CA LEU A 10 -0.72 -3.71 -13.67
C LEU A 10 0.69 -3.34 -14.11
N ASP A 11 0.88 -2.93 -15.36
CA ASP A 11 2.17 -2.49 -15.89
C ASP A 11 2.66 -1.23 -15.16
N SER A 12 1.77 -0.29 -14.88
CA SER A 12 2.07 0.91 -14.10
C SER A 12 2.47 0.58 -12.66
N ILE A 13 1.75 -0.34 -12.00
CA ILE A 13 2.09 -0.81 -10.64
C ILE A 13 3.42 -1.58 -10.63
N ASN A 14 3.66 -2.44 -11.62
CA ASN A 14 4.91 -3.18 -11.75
C ASN A 14 6.10 -2.23 -11.97
N ARG A 15 5.91 -1.15 -12.75
CA ARG A 15 6.95 -0.14 -13.00
C ARG A 15 7.43 0.54 -11.72
N ILE A 16 6.51 0.96 -10.85
CA ILE A 16 6.85 1.60 -9.58
C ILE A 16 7.44 0.59 -8.59
N ALA A 17 6.90 -0.63 -8.50
CA ALA A 17 7.46 -1.69 -7.66
C ALA A 17 8.91 -2.05 -8.06
N GLY A 18 9.19 -2.12 -9.37
CA GLY A 18 10.55 -2.29 -9.88
C GLY A 18 11.46 -1.11 -9.51
N SER A 19 10.96 0.12 -9.62
CA SER A 19 11.73 1.31 -9.22
C SER A 19 12.08 1.33 -7.73
N VAL A 20 11.19 0.84 -6.86
CA VAL A 20 11.46 0.67 -5.42
C VAL A 20 12.61 -0.32 -5.22
N TYR A 21 12.56 -1.48 -5.89
CA TYR A 21 13.61 -2.48 -5.78
C TYR A 21 14.97 -1.93 -6.23
N ASP A 22 15.02 -1.32 -7.42
CA ASP A 22 16.22 -0.71 -7.98
C ASP A 22 16.76 0.43 -7.10
N PHE A 23 15.89 1.17 -6.41
CA PHE A 23 16.28 2.20 -5.46
C PHE A 23 16.98 1.59 -4.24
N HIS A 24 16.38 0.56 -3.64
CA HIS A 24 16.96 -0.11 -2.47
C HIS A 24 18.31 -0.76 -2.79
N ASP A 25 18.43 -1.41 -3.95
CA ASP A 25 19.69 -1.98 -4.43
C ASP A 25 20.76 -0.89 -4.64
N ARG A 26 20.42 0.17 -5.37
CA ARG A 26 21.34 1.29 -5.66
C ARG A 26 21.89 1.97 -4.43
N PHE A 27 21.07 2.11 -3.38
CA PHE A 27 21.47 2.78 -2.13
C PHE A 27 21.89 1.79 -1.03
N GLY A 28 21.89 0.49 -1.30
CA GLY A 28 22.29 -0.53 -0.33
C GLY A 28 21.42 -0.55 0.93
N ILE A 29 20.11 -0.32 0.79
CA ILE A 29 19.19 -0.29 1.93
C ILE A 29 19.00 -1.72 2.46
N PRO A 30 19.40 -2.01 3.71
CA PRO A 30 19.35 -3.36 4.24
C PRO A 30 17.92 -3.79 4.58
N ALA A 31 17.66 -5.09 4.51
CA ALA A 31 16.45 -5.68 5.07
C ALA A 31 16.42 -5.53 6.60
N ILE A 32 15.22 -5.44 7.17
CA ILE A 32 14.95 -5.46 8.60
C ILE A 32 15.24 -6.88 9.10
N SER A 33 16.27 -7.02 9.92
CA SER A 33 16.54 -8.28 10.60
C SER A 33 15.45 -8.57 11.63
N VAL A 34 14.52 -9.44 11.28
CA VAL A 34 13.45 -9.93 12.16
C VAL A 34 13.91 -11.05 13.09
N ASN A 35 15.18 -11.45 13.01
CA ASN A 35 15.71 -12.66 13.67
C ASN A 35 16.51 -12.38 14.96
N GLY A 36 16.81 -11.11 15.32
CA GLY A 36 17.82 -10.77 16.34
C GLY A 36 17.36 -9.94 17.54
N SER A 37 16.28 -9.17 17.42
CA SER A 37 15.58 -8.49 18.53
C SER A 37 14.35 -7.81 17.95
N SER A 38 13.19 -7.99 18.58
CA SER A 38 11.96 -7.32 18.16
C SER A 38 12.10 -5.79 18.16
N ASP A 39 12.92 -5.25 19.07
CA ASP A 39 12.94 -3.81 19.34
C ASP A 39 13.59 -3.04 18.19
N ALA A 40 14.72 -3.51 17.66
CA ALA A 40 15.37 -2.88 16.52
C ALA A 40 14.50 -2.95 15.25
N ALA A 41 13.78 -4.05 15.05
CA ALA A 41 12.82 -4.18 13.94
C ALA A 41 11.64 -3.22 14.10
N PHE A 42 11.09 -3.09 15.32
CA PHE A 42 10.04 -2.13 15.62
C PHE A 42 10.51 -0.68 15.50
N ASP A 43 11.72 -0.36 15.93
CA ASP A 43 12.29 0.98 15.77
C ASP A 43 12.46 1.33 14.30
N ARG A 44 12.96 0.39 13.49
CA ARG A 44 13.02 0.59 12.03
C ARG A 44 11.63 0.80 11.42
N LEU A 45 10.63 0.02 11.82
CA LEU A 45 9.25 0.22 11.38
C LEU A 45 8.65 1.56 11.84
N ARG A 46 9.00 2.05 13.04
CA ARG A 46 8.61 3.39 13.52
C ARG A 46 9.23 4.48 12.67
N THR A 47 10.50 4.35 12.27
CA THR A 47 11.12 5.27 11.32
C THR A 47 10.40 5.25 9.98
N ARG A 48 10.09 4.07 9.43
CA ARG A 48 9.34 3.95 8.18
C ARG A 48 7.92 4.52 8.27
N LEU A 49 7.28 4.42 9.44
CA LEU A 49 5.99 5.04 9.70
C LEU A 49 6.05 6.57 9.61
N ALA A 50 7.14 7.20 10.07
CA ALA A 50 7.31 8.65 9.95
C ALA A 50 7.28 9.10 8.48
N TYR A 51 7.97 8.37 7.58
CA TYR A 51 7.92 8.64 6.15
C TYR A 51 6.51 8.46 5.59
N LEU A 52 5.79 7.38 5.95
CA LEU A 52 4.40 7.21 5.51
C LEU A 52 3.48 8.35 5.96
N VAL A 53 3.71 8.89 7.16
CA VAL A 53 2.96 10.04 7.70
C VAL A 53 3.28 11.32 6.95
N GLU A 54 4.54 11.53 6.58
CA GLU A 54 5.01 12.66 5.76
C GLU A 54 4.30 12.67 4.41
N GLU A 55 4.42 11.59 3.61
CA GLU A 55 3.77 11.48 2.29
C GLU A 55 2.23 11.59 2.39
N SER A 56 1.64 11.04 3.46
CA SER A 56 0.19 11.17 3.71
C SER A 56 -0.22 12.62 4.02
N GLY A 57 0.66 13.38 4.66
CA GLY A 57 0.48 14.80 4.94
C GLY A 57 0.54 15.64 3.66
N GLU A 58 1.48 15.35 2.76
CA GLU A 58 1.62 16.00 1.46
C GLU A 58 0.41 15.72 0.57
N HIS A 59 0.00 14.45 0.47
CA HIS A 59 -1.26 14.08 -0.19
C HIS A 59 -2.47 14.83 0.36
N SER A 60 -2.61 14.89 1.69
CA SER A 60 -3.71 15.63 2.31
C SER A 60 -3.65 17.13 2.02
N ARG A 61 -2.45 17.72 1.95
CA ARG A 61 -2.24 19.13 1.63
C ARG A 61 -2.70 19.44 0.21
N GLU A 62 -2.32 18.62 -0.76
CA GLU A 62 -2.69 18.83 -2.16
C GLU A 62 -4.19 18.64 -2.40
N LEU A 63 -4.82 17.67 -1.72
CA LEU A 63 -6.28 17.53 -1.71
C LEU A 63 -6.98 18.79 -1.17
N ASN A 64 -6.48 19.36 -0.07
CA ASN A 64 -7.06 20.57 0.53
C ASN A 64 -6.90 21.81 -0.37
N GLN A 65 -5.91 21.82 -1.27
CA GLN A 65 -5.71 22.89 -2.24
C GLN A 65 -6.50 22.67 -3.54
N GLY A 66 -7.12 21.50 -3.72
CA GLY A 66 -7.83 21.14 -4.95
C GLY A 66 -6.91 20.74 -6.10
N ASN A 67 -5.63 20.44 -5.83
CA ASN A 67 -4.64 20.06 -6.83
C ASN A 67 -4.73 18.56 -7.12
N LEU A 68 -5.72 18.15 -7.91
CA LEU A 68 -6.01 16.72 -8.14
C LEU A 68 -4.84 15.95 -8.78
N VAL A 69 -4.11 16.59 -9.69
CA VAL A 69 -2.96 15.96 -10.37
C VAL A 69 -1.86 15.69 -9.35
N ASP A 70 -1.45 16.71 -8.60
CA ASP A 70 -0.38 16.59 -7.61
C ASP A 70 -0.79 15.64 -6.49
N ALA A 71 -2.02 15.73 -5.98
CA ALA A 71 -2.54 14.77 -5.01
C ALA A 71 -2.48 13.31 -5.52
N SER A 72 -2.62 13.08 -6.82
CA SER A 72 -2.49 11.73 -7.39
C SER A 72 -1.04 11.25 -7.44
N VAL A 73 -0.09 12.17 -7.61
CA VAL A 73 1.36 11.89 -7.53
C VAL A 73 1.74 11.56 -6.08
N GLU A 74 1.33 12.39 -5.11
CA GLU A 74 1.58 12.16 -3.69
C GLU A 74 1.02 10.79 -3.22
N LEU A 75 -0.10 10.35 -3.80
CA LEU A 75 -0.63 9.02 -3.51
C LEU A 75 0.28 7.89 -4.02
N ALA A 76 0.95 8.10 -5.15
CA ALA A 76 1.95 7.16 -5.66
C ALA A 76 3.22 7.17 -4.79
N ASP A 77 3.60 8.30 -4.20
CA ASP A 77 4.73 8.39 -3.27
C ASP A 77 4.45 7.66 -1.95
N ILE A 78 3.23 7.75 -1.41
CA ILE A 78 2.78 6.88 -0.32
C ILE A 78 2.96 5.41 -0.69
N ALA A 79 2.58 5.01 -1.91
CA ALA A 79 2.75 3.64 -2.37
C ALA A 79 4.23 3.25 -2.46
N PHE A 80 5.09 4.14 -2.97
CA PHE A 80 6.54 3.95 -3.06
C PHE A 80 7.14 3.64 -1.67
N VAL A 81 6.82 4.46 -0.66
CA VAL A 81 7.30 4.29 0.72
C VAL A 81 6.75 3.01 1.35
N ALA A 82 5.47 2.68 1.12
CA ALA A 82 4.84 1.48 1.63
C ALA A 82 5.46 0.20 1.03
N MET A 83 5.65 0.17 -0.29
CA MET A 83 6.31 -0.94 -0.99
C MET A 83 7.77 -1.09 -0.56
N GLY A 84 8.51 0.02 -0.38
CA GLY A 84 9.87 -0.01 0.15
C GLY A 84 9.91 -0.62 1.54
N THR A 85 8.95 -0.27 2.41
CA THR A 85 8.85 -0.86 3.75
C THR A 85 8.54 -2.35 3.71
N LEU A 86 7.67 -2.79 2.81
CA LEU A 86 7.40 -4.22 2.58
C LEU A 86 8.63 -4.95 2.04
N LEU A 87 9.41 -4.31 1.17
CA LEU A 87 10.66 -4.88 0.66
C LEU A 87 11.71 -5.03 1.77
N GLU A 88 11.85 -4.03 2.66
CA GLU A 88 12.77 -4.17 3.81
C GLU A 88 12.35 -5.31 4.75
N LEU A 89 11.05 -5.66 4.82
CA LEU A 89 10.57 -6.82 5.59
C LEU A 89 10.81 -8.18 4.92
N ASP A 90 11.40 -8.20 3.72
CA ASP A 90 11.78 -9.40 2.97
C ASP A 90 10.61 -10.41 2.84
N ASP A 91 10.80 -11.69 3.14
CA ASP A 91 9.76 -12.71 3.01
C ASP A 91 8.51 -12.41 3.85
N MET A 92 8.66 -11.73 5.00
CA MET A 92 7.51 -11.31 5.80
C MET A 92 6.65 -10.30 5.05
N GLY A 93 7.27 -9.32 4.39
CA GLY A 93 6.56 -8.35 3.56
C GLY A 93 5.90 -9.00 2.34
N ALA A 94 6.61 -9.90 1.65
CA ALA A 94 6.06 -10.64 0.53
C ALA A 94 4.84 -11.51 0.93
N ARG A 95 4.90 -12.17 2.09
CA ARG A 95 3.77 -12.93 2.66
C ARG A 95 2.61 -12.02 3.06
N ALA A 96 2.87 -10.83 3.58
CA ALA A 96 1.84 -9.87 3.91
C ALA A 96 1.04 -9.45 2.66
N CYS A 97 1.73 -9.10 1.56
CA CYS A 97 1.09 -8.79 0.28
C CYS A 97 0.19 -9.92 -0.22
N ARG A 98 0.70 -11.16 -0.25
CA ARG A 98 -0.07 -12.35 -0.67
C ARG A 98 -1.29 -12.57 0.21
N SER A 99 -1.12 -12.43 1.53
CA SER A 99 -2.21 -12.64 2.49
C SER A 99 -3.33 -11.62 2.31
N VAL A 100 -2.99 -10.35 2.09
CA VAL A 100 -3.97 -9.28 1.83
C VAL A 100 -4.68 -9.49 0.48
N ALA A 101 -3.95 -9.87 -0.57
CA ALA A 101 -4.54 -10.18 -1.87
C ALA A 101 -5.56 -11.33 -1.77
N ILE A 102 -5.14 -12.50 -1.27
CA ILE A 102 -6.00 -13.67 -1.09
C ILE A 102 -7.25 -13.34 -0.26
N LYS A 103 -7.09 -12.56 0.82
CA LYS A 103 -8.22 -12.13 1.66
C LYS A 103 -9.22 -11.28 0.89
N ASN A 104 -8.76 -10.38 0.02
CA ASN A 104 -9.64 -9.51 -0.75
C ASN A 104 -10.25 -10.23 -1.96
N ASP A 105 -9.51 -11.11 -2.63
CA ASP A 105 -10.00 -11.90 -3.77
C ASP A 105 -11.14 -12.86 -3.36
N ARG A 106 -11.17 -13.29 -2.09
CA ARG A 106 -12.26 -14.07 -1.51
C ARG A 106 -13.52 -13.27 -1.22
N LYS A 107 -13.50 -11.93 -1.33
CA LYS A 107 -14.69 -11.11 -1.13
C LYS A 107 -15.57 -11.22 -2.37
N THR A 108 -16.78 -11.71 -2.17
CA THR A 108 -17.79 -11.89 -3.22
C THR A 108 -18.99 -10.99 -2.98
N HIS A 109 -19.83 -10.78 -4.00
CA HIS A 109 -21.10 -10.06 -3.85
C HIS A 109 -22.08 -10.72 -2.85
N GLU A 110 -21.88 -12.00 -2.54
CA GLU A 110 -22.64 -12.75 -1.54
C GLU A 110 -22.20 -12.46 -0.11
N THR A 111 -20.90 -12.18 0.09
CA THR A 111 -20.33 -11.95 1.43
C THR A 111 -20.18 -10.47 1.75
N HIS A 112 -20.11 -9.62 0.73
CA HIS A 112 -19.88 -8.18 0.86
C HIS A 112 -20.82 -7.38 -0.05
N THR A 113 -21.08 -6.14 0.33
CA THR A 113 -21.80 -5.16 -0.49
C THR A 113 -21.02 -3.86 -0.52
N PHE A 114 -21.08 -3.14 -1.64
CA PHE A 114 -20.56 -1.78 -1.70
C PHE A 114 -21.52 -0.86 -0.95
N ASP A 115 -21.01 -0.16 0.05
CA ASP A 115 -21.73 0.90 0.75
C ASP A 115 -21.40 2.23 0.06
N ALA A 116 -22.36 2.75 -0.71
CA ALA A 116 -22.19 4.00 -1.45
C ALA A 116 -22.02 5.23 -0.54
N GLY A 117 -22.50 5.16 0.72
CA GLY A 117 -22.35 6.26 1.68
C GLY A 117 -20.92 6.43 2.17
N SER A 118 -20.21 5.32 2.42
CA SER A 118 -18.81 5.35 2.86
C SER A 118 -17.79 5.12 1.73
N GLY A 119 -18.24 4.71 0.55
CA GLY A 119 -17.37 4.30 -0.56
C GLY A 119 -16.61 3.00 -0.32
N LYS A 120 -17.01 2.20 0.68
CA LYS A 120 -16.29 0.97 1.09
C LYS A 120 -17.08 -0.30 0.78
N LEU A 121 -16.34 -1.38 0.53
CA LEU A 121 -16.88 -2.75 0.57
C LEU A 121 -17.04 -3.21 2.03
N VAL A 122 -18.28 -3.39 2.49
CA VAL A 122 -18.62 -3.84 3.84
C VAL A 122 -19.16 -5.27 3.83
N LYS A 123 -18.90 -6.02 4.91
CA LYS A 123 -19.41 -7.40 5.04
C LYS A 123 -20.93 -7.35 5.19
N ARG A 124 -21.67 -8.20 4.47
CA ARG A 124 -23.11 -8.32 4.68
C ARG A 124 -23.35 -8.83 6.10
N GLN A 125 -24.21 -8.16 6.86
CA GLN A 125 -24.64 -8.69 8.15
C GLN A 125 -25.41 -9.97 7.89
N SER A 126 -24.97 -11.08 8.49
CA SER A 126 -25.77 -12.30 8.54
C SER A 126 -27.06 -11.97 9.26
N ARG A 127 -28.22 -12.05 8.58
CA ARG A 127 -29.51 -12.07 9.27
C ARG A 127 -29.46 -13.23 10.27
N ARG A 128 -29.35 -12.94 11.56
CA ARG A 128 -29.68 -13.93 12.58
C ARG A 128 -31.18 -14.18 12.42
N ALA A 129 -31.52 -15.38 11.97
CA ALA A 129 -32.87 -15.91 12.05
C ALA A 129 -33.22 -16.19 13.52
#